data_AF-A0A521LBA8-F1
#
_entry.id   AF-A0A521LBA8-F1
#
_cell.length_a   1.000
_cell.length_b   1.000
_cell.length_c   1.000
_cell.angle_alpha   90.00
_cell.angle_beta   90.00
_cell.angle_gamma   90.00
#
_symmetry.space_group_name_H-M   'P 1'
#
loop_
_entity.id
_entity.type
_entity.pdbx_description
1 polymer ?
#
loop_
_entity_poly.entity_id
_entity_poly.type
_entity_poly.pdbx_seq_one_letter_code
_entity_poly.pdbx_strand_id
1 'polypeptide(L)'
;MITVGELGPLGILAVYIACGAATFPLTIALIRGVVSVAAPARATPAFHERLDRAMGWSFGGWIILMLLLYYGAVLLEHQKPCDDQRTNQLTTFCKKKLGAIP
;
A
#
# COMPACT_ATOMS: atom_id res chain seq x y z
N MET A 1 17.87 -3.91 4.76
CA MET A 1 16.72 -4.38 5.55
C MET A 1 16.63 -3.42 6.72
N ILE A 2 15.66 -2.50 6.72
CA ILE A 2 15.57 -1.50 7.80
C ILE A 2 14.99 -2.23 9.02
N THR A 3 15.77 -2.31 10.10
CA THR A 3 15.34 -2.88 11.37
C THR A 3 14.41 -1.88 12.07
N VAL A 4 13.35 -2.37 12.71
CA VAL A 4 12.33 -1.52 13.38
C VAL A 4 12.95 -0.58 14.43
N GLY A 5 14.12 -0.92 14.97
CA GLY A 5 14.86 -0.10 15.94
C GLY A 5 15.45 1.21 15.38
N GLU A 6 15.53 1.39 14.07
CA GLU A 6 16.06 2.59 13.41
C GLU A 6 14.94 3.57 12.97
N LEU A 7 13.67 3.18 13.05
CA LEU A 7 12.55 4.06 12.72
C LEU A 7 12.21 4.95 13.91
N GLY A 8 12.42 6.26 13.75
CA GLY A 8 11.85 7.24 14.67
C GLY A 8 10.31 7.14 14.78
N PRO A 9 9.68 7.85 15.72
CA PRO A 9 8.24 7.72 16.01
C PRO A 9 7.34 7.92 14.79
N LEU A 10 7.73 8.80 13.86
CA LEU A 10 7.03 9.02 12.60
C LEU A 10 7.10 7.81 11.65
N GLY A 11 8.22 7.09 11.65
CA GLY A 11 8.41 5.88 10.85
C GLY A 11 7.54 4.72 11.37
N ILE A 12 7.48 4.55 12.70
CA ILE A 12 6.59 3.56 13.33
C ILE A 12 5.12 3.87 13.00
N LEU A 13 4.73 5.15 13.11
CA LEU A 13 3.39 5.60 12.73
C LEU A 13 3.08 5.30 11.26
N ALA A 14 4.02 5.57 10.35
CA ALA A 14 3.84 5.28 8.93
C ALA A 14 3.66 3.77 8.65
N VAL A 15 4.40 2.91 9.35
CA VAL A 15 4.24 1.45 9.26
C VAL A 15 2.86 1.03 9.77
N TYR A 16 2.41 1.54 10.91
CA TYR A 16 1.07 1.26 11.44
C TYR A 16 -0.04 1.71 10.49
N ILE A 17 0.07 2.90 9.91
CA ILE A 17 -0.88 3.42 8.93
C ILE A 17 -0.88 2.54 7.67
N ALA A 18 0.28 2.15 7.15
CA ALA A 18 0.38 1.30 5.97
C ALA A 18 -0.22 -0.11 6.21
N CYS A 19 0.10 -0.74 7.35
CA CYS A 19 -0.45 -2.05 7.73
C CYS A 19 -1.96 -2.00 8.00
N GLY A 20 -2.44 -0.96 8.70
CA GLY A 20 -3.87 -0.76 8.96
C GLY A 20 -4.65 -0.49 7.66
N ALA A 21 -4.10 0.34 6.78
CA ALA A 21 -4.72 0.63 5.49
C ALA A 21 -4.74 -0.58 4.55
N ALA A 22 -3.77 -1.50 4.65
CA ALA A 22 -3.79 -2.75 3.90
C ALA A 22 -4.84 -3.75 4.40
N THR A 23 -5.05 -3.81 5.72
CA THR A 23 -5.98 -4.78 6.33
C THR A 23 -7.44 -4.34 6.25
N PHE A 24 -7.72 -3.04 6.22
CA PHE A 24 -9.09 -2.48 6.20
C PHE A 24 -9.95 -2.85 4.96
N PRO A 25 -9.47 -2.72 3.70
CA PRO A 25 -10.26 -3.15 2.54
C PRO A 25 -10.41 -4.68 2.49
N LEU A 26 -9.40 -5.43 2.96
CA LEU A 26 -9.46 -6.89 3.06
C LEU A 26 -10.52 -7.35 4.06
N THR A 27 -10.66 -6.70 5.22
CA THR A 27 -11.72 -7.04 6.19
C THR A 27 -13.11 -6.72 5.65
N ILE A 28 -13.31 -5.61 4.94
CA ILE A 28 -14.61 -5.30 4.32
C ILE A 28 -14.95 -6.32 3.21
N ALA A 29 -13.98 -6.70 2.39
CA ALA A 29 -14.17 -7.73 1.37
C ALA A 29 -14.52 -9.10 1.99
N LEU A 30 -13.86 -9.46 3.09
CA LEU A 30 -14.17 -10.67 3.86
C LEU A 30 -15.59 -10.62 4.43
N ILE A 31 -15.99 -9.50 5.03
CA ILE A 31 -17.36 -9.31 5.55
C ILE A 31 -18.39 -9.47 4.42
N ARG A 32 -18.15 -8.88 3.24
CA ARG A 32 -19.02 -9.09 2.08
C ARG A 32 -19.13 -10.56 1.72
N GLY A 33 -18.00 -11.26 1.63
CA GLY A 33 -17.95 -12.69 1.37
C GLY A 33 -18.80 -13.46 2.37
N VAL A 34 -18.51 -13.32 3.67
CA VAL A 34 -19.23 -14.02 4.75
C VAL A 34 -20.73 -13.74 4.71
N VAL A 35 -21.16 -12.48 4.52
CA VAL A 35 -22.59 -12.12 4.44
C VAL A 35 -23.24 -12.76 3.21
N SER A 36 -22.56 -12.81 2.07
CA SER A 36 -23.08 -13.43 0.85
C SER A 36 -23.27 -14.94 0.97
N VAL A 37 -22.46 -15.63 1.79
CA VAL A 37 -22.59 -17.09 1.98
C VAL A 37 -23.51 -17.46 3.15
N ALA A 38 -23.44 -16.72 4.27
CA ALA A 38 -24.08 -17.12 5.52
C ALA A 38 -25.51 -16.60 5.70
N ALA A 39 -25.90 -15.51 5.03
CA ALA A 39 -27.22 -14.91 5.24
C ALA A 39 -27.75 -14.11 4.03
N PRO A 40 -27.90 -14.72 2.84
CA PRO A 40 -28.38 -14.01 1.65
C PRO A 40 -29.78 -13.42 1.81
N ALA A 41 -30.62 -13.98 2.68
CA ALA A 41 -31.99 -13.50 2.93
C ALA A 41 -32.08 -12.37 3.99
N ARG A 42 -31.02 -12.10 4.76
CA ARG A 42 -31.01 -11.04 5.81
C ARG A 42 -30.32 -9.76 5.37
N ALA A 43 -29.55 -9.80 4.28
CA ALA A 43 -28.90 -8.63 3.73
C ALA A 43 -29.91 -7.84 2.89
N THR A 44 -30.37 -6.71 3.41
CA THR A 44 -31.27 -5.82 2.67
C THR A 44 -30.54 -5.18 1.49
N PRO A 45 -31.23 -4.80 0.40
CA PRO A 45 -30.60 -4.13 -0.74
C PRO A 45 -29.83 -2.87 -0.34
N ALA A 46 -30.34 -2.13 0.65
CA ALA A 46 -29.68 -0.95 1.21
C ALA A 46 -28.36 -1.28 1.96
N PHE A 47 -28.24 -2.47 2.55
CA PHE A 47 -26.99 -2.92 3.16
C PHE A 47 -25.92 -3.19 2.10
N HIS A 48 -26.30 -3.86 1.00
CA HIS A 48 -25.38 -4.12 -0.11
C HIS A 48 -24.88 -2.84 -0.76
N GLU A 49 -25.75 -1.85 -0.98
CA GLU A 49 -25.36 -0.56 -1.56
C GLU A 49 -24.37 0.21 -0.67
N ARG A 50 -24.62 0.24 0.65
CA ARG A 50 -23.70 0.88 1.61
C ARG A 50 -22.35 0.17 1.66
N LEU A 51 -22.37 -1.17 1.62
CA LEU A 51 -21.16 -1.98 1.64
C LEU A 51 -20.35 -1.81 0.35
N ASP A 52 -21.01 -1.73 -0.82
CA ASP A 52 -20.37 -1.45 -2.11
C ASP A 52 -19.74 -0.06 -2.14
N ARG A 53 -20.45 0.95 -1.64
CA ARG A 53 -19.90 2.30 -1.50
C ARG A 53 -18.70 2.33 -0.55
N ALA A 54 -18.80 1.67 0.60
CA ALA A 54 -17.73 1.58 1.58
C ALA A 54 -16.48 0.86 1.01
N MET A 55 -16.66 -0.23 0.26
CA MET A 55 -15.56 -0.87 -0.46
C MET A 55 -14.95 0.06 -1.50
N GLY A 56 -15.77 0.75 -2.31
CA GLY A 56 -15.28 1.67 -3.33
C GLY A 56 -14.37 2.76 -2.73
N TRP A 57 -14.82 3.42 -1.67
CA TRP A 57 -14.01 4.42 -0.95
C TRP A 57 -12.78 3.81 -0.28
N SER A 58 -12.92 2.62 0.33
CA SER A 58 -11.81 1.97 1.03
C SER A 58 -10.71 1.52 0.06
N PHE A 59 -11.07 0.87 -1.06
CA PHE A 59 -10.12 0.48 -2.10
C PHE A 59 -9.52 1.69 -2.79
N GLY A 60 -10.33 2.71 -3.12
CA GLY A 60 -9.84 3.95 -3.73
C GLY A 60 -8.82 4.65 -2.84
N GLY A 61 -9.16 4.85 -1.56
CA GLY A 61 -8.24 5.43 -0.57
C GLY A 61 -6.97 4.59 -0.37
N TRP A 62 -7.10 3.26 -0.32
CA TRP A 62 -5.96 2.36 -0.17
C TRP A 62 -4.99 2.42 -1.36
N ILE A 63 -5.52 2.42 -2.58
CA ILE A 63 -4.70 2.53 -3.80
C ILE A 63 -3.94 3.86 -3.81
N ILE A 64 -4.64 4.98 -3.53
CA ILE A 64 -4.02 6.30 -3.48
C ILE A 64 -2.93 6.35 -2.42
N LEU A 65 -3.19 5.84 -1.22
CA LEU A 65 -2.21 5.79 -0.14
C LEU A 65 -0.98 4.97 -0.52
N MET A 66 -1.16 3.78 -1.10
CA MET A 66 -0.05 2.94 -1.55
C MET A 66 0.78 3.62 -2.64
N LEU A 67 0.15 4.32 -3.57
CA LEU A 67 0.85 5.11 -4.59
C LEU A 67 1.69 6.23 -3.96
N LEU A 68 1.16 6.96 -2.98
CA LEU A 68 1.89 8.01 -2.29
C LEU A 68 3.08 7.47 -1.50
N LEU A 69 2.89 6.37 -0.77
CA LEU A 69 3.97 5.71 -0.03
C LEU A 69 5.06 5.17 -0.98
N TYR A 70 4.65 4.53 -2.07
CA TYR A 70 5.56 4.04 -3.10
C TYR A 70 6.35 5.19 -3.74
N TYR A 71 5.67 6.27 -4.12
CA TYR A 71 6.31 7.46 -4.67
C TYR A 71 7.30 8.10 -3.70
N GLY A 72 6.93 8.23 -2.42
CA GLY A 72 7.83 8.70 -1.37
C GLY A 72 9.07 7.82 -1.22
N ALA A 73 8.90 6.49 -1.26
CA ALA A 73 10.02 5.55 -1.22
C ALA A 73 10.96 5.71 -2.43
N VAL A 74 10.41 5.89 -3.64
CA VAL A 74 11.18 6.14 -4.87
C VAL A 74 12.01 7.42 -4.73
N LEU A 75 11.41 8.50 -4.23
CA LEU A 75 12.10 9.77 -4.02
C LEU A 75 13.23 9.67 -3.01
N LEU A 76 13.03 8.95 -1.90
CA LEU A 76 14.07 8.70 -0.91
C LEU A 76 15.21 7.86 -1.49
N GLU A 77 14.89 6.86 -2.30
CA GLU A 77 15.90 6.03 -2.97
C GLU A 77 16.72 6.88 -3.95
N HIS A 78 16.10 7.83 -4.65
CA HIS A 78 16.79 8.75 -5.55
C HIS A 78 17.80 9.68 -4.88
N GLN A 79 17.70 9.92 -3.58
CA GLN A 79 18.69 10.71 -2.83
C GLN A 79 19.95 9.91 -2.46
N LYS A 80 19.91 8.58 -2.57
CA LYS A 80 21.05 7.71 -2.24
C LYS A 80 22.09 7.69 -3.36
N PRO A 81 23.38 7.46 -3.03
CA PRO A 81 24.39 7.21 -4.06
C PRO A 81 24.01 5.99 -4.90
N CYS A 82 24.35 6.02 -6.20
CA CYS A 82 23.95 4.97 -7.14
C CYS A 82 24.30 3.55 -6.67
N ASP A 83 25.41 3.39 -5.95
CA ASP A 83 25.92 2.10 -5.48
C ASP A 83 25.05 1.49 -4.35
N ASP A 84 24.28 2.32 -3.63
CA ASP A 84 23.38 1.91 -2.54
C ASP A 84 21.90 1.89 -2.94
N GLN A 85 21.57 2.24 -4.19
CA GLN A 85 20.20 2.19 -4.69
C GLN A 85 19.77 0.77 -5.03
N ARG A 86 18.52 0.41 -4.71
CA ARG A 86 17.93 -0.86 -5.20
C ARG A 86 17.89 -0.90 -6.74
N THR A 87 18.44 -1.97 -7.31
CA THR A 87 18.56 -2.24 -8.76
C THR A 87 17.27 -2.03 -9.58
N ASN A 88 16.09 -2.27 -8.99
CA ASN A 88 14.79 -2.08 -9.65
C ASN A 88 14.32 -0.61 -9.74
N GLN A 89 15.02 0.33 -9.12
CA GLN A 89 14.63 1.75 -9.01
C GLN A 89 15.70 2.70 -9.54
N LEU A 90 16.78 2.19 -10.17
CA LEU A 90 17.87 3.03 -10.66
C LEU A 90 17.41 3.92 -11.81
N THR A 91 17.82 5.18 -11.77
CA THR A 91 17.76 6.08 -12.92
C THR A 91 18.65 5.56 -14.05
N THR A 92 18.34 5.93 -15.29
CA THR A 92 19.16 5.57 -16.46
C THR A 92 20.62 5.98 -16.29
N PHE A 93 20.87 7.13 -15.65
CA PHE A 93 22.22 7.59 -15.31
C PHE A 93 22.94 6.61 -14.38
N CYS A 94 22.31 6.21 -13.26
CA CYS A 94 22.92 5.26 -12.33
C CYS A 94 23.11 3.88 -12.96
N LYS A 95 22.17 3.42 -13.81
CA LYS A 95 22.32 2.16 -14.55
C LYS A 95 23.56 2.19 -15.46
N LYS A 96 23.83 3.31 -16.12
CA LYS A 96 25.03 3.48 -16.95
C LYS A 96 26.32 3.56 -16.12
N LYS A 97 26.28 4.30 -15.00
CA LYS A 97 27.42 4.39 -14.05
C LYS A 97 27.82 3.02 -13.49
N LEU A 98 26.83 2.16 -13.22
CA LEU A 98 27.02 0.81 -12.70
C LEU A 98 27.27 -0.25 -13.79
N GLY A 99 27.31 0.13 -15.07
CA GLY A 99 27.51 -0.80 -16.19
C GLY A 99 26.36 -1.79 -16.44
N ALA A 100 25.17 -1.52 -15.90
CA ALA A 100 23.99 -2.37 -16.08
C ALA A 100 23.33 -2.21 -17.47
N ILE A 101 23.63 -1.10 -18.16
CA ILE A 101 23.24 -0.80 -19.54
C ILE A 101 24.41 -0.11 -20.26
N PRO A 102 24.54 -0.28 -21.59
CA PRO A 102 25.59 0.36 -22.39
C PRO A 102 25.51 1.90 -22.43
#